data_AF-A0A8J7VH40-F1
#
_entry.id   AF-A0A8J7VH40-F1
#
_cell.length_a   1.000
_cell.length_b   1.000
_cell.length_c   1.000
_cell.angle_alpha   90.00
_cell.angle_beta   90.00
_cell.angle_gamma   90.00
#
_symmetry.space_group_name_H-M   'P 1'
#
loop_
_entity.id
_entity.type
_entity.pdbx_description
1 polymer ?
#
loop_
_entity_poly.entity_id
_entity_poly.type
_entity_poly.pdbx_seq_one_letter_code
_entity_poly.pdbx_strand_id
1 'polypeptide(L)'
;MKKNLTKVAIFLSVLIVLSGCSGILQPGIPDDVSPPDNPPPAEALELNLEDYILPIDNARYNYEGTGMEYAQYSAWADYRYDDALQIRTDNGGTVMASVYRFDGEKLIRTFSQGETYHREDLTQRENNSQDVILMKPLAEGTSWILEDGSKRTITGMDMDVETPSGSYKAIEVTTEYKDSKTFDYYVKGTGLVKSVFSGDDYEVISALESIESDFRLTQDVKLYYPDAQENIISVDAQLEFGTNDSAEKVLVQSYRDSVPSDALTVFAESAEINSVYFDQETSTARIDLSRSFITEMNAGSYYESLILQSLADTMRSYGNSEKISVAVEGGAYESGHMLLEQEDYIWARTE
;
A
#
# COMPACT_ATOMS: atom_id res chain seq x y z
N MET A 1 56.40 9.45 6.92
CA MET A 1 57.68 8.77 6.60
C MET A 1 57.35 7.39 6.04
N LYS A 2 57.95 7.04 4.89
CA LYS A 2 58.28 5.70 4.32
C LYS A 2 57.64 4.48 5.00
N LYS A 3 57.23 3.39 4.35
CA LYS A 3 57.22 2.84 2.97
C LYS A 3 56.62 1.43 3.19
N ASN A 4 55.93 0.86 2.21
CA ASN A 4 55.78 -0.58 1.89
C ASN A 4 54.69 -0.64 0.79
N LEU A 5 54.73 -1.41 -0.29
CA LEU A 5 55.59 -2.52 -0.69
C LEU A 5 55.48 -2.64 -2.23
N THR A 6 56.60 -2.93 -2.88
CA THR A 6 56.73 -3.21 -4.32
C THR A 6 56.21 -4.61 -4.65
N LYS A 7 55.42 -4.80 -5.72
CA LYS A 7 55.50 -5.98 -6.62
C LYS A 7 55.10 -5.63 -8.07
N VAL A 8 56.13 -5.67 -8.92
CA VAL A 8 56.18 -5.93 -10.38
C VAL A 8 55.86 -7.45 -10.54
N ALA A 9 55.21 -8.02 -11.56
CA ALA A 9 55.51 -8.09 -12.99
C ALA A 9 54.51 -9.08 -13.66
N ILE A 10 53.98 -8.80 -14.86
CA ILE A 10 54.32 -9.43 -16.17
C ILE A 10 53.19 -10.29 -16.79
N PHE A 11 52.78 -9.80 -17.96
CA PHE A 11 52.11 -10.37 -19.14
C PHE A 11 52.39 -11.85 -19.46
N LEU A 12 51.38 -12.59 -19.94
CA LEU A 12 51.57 -13.52 -21.06
C LEU A 12 50.26 -13.77 -21.84
N SER A 13 50.22 -13.17 -23.02
CA SER A 13 49.30 -13.44 -24.12
C SER A 13 49.72 -14.70 -24.89
N VAL A 14 48.79 -15.61 -25.23
CA VAL A 14 48.98 -16.58 -26.31
C VAL A 14 47.68 -16.76 -27.09
N LEU A 15 47.65 -16.23 -28.31
CA LEU A 15 46.78 -16.64 -29.43
C LEU A 15 47.35 -17.94 -30.02
N ILE A 16 46.50 -18.91 -30.36
CA ILE A 16 46.83 -19.96 -31.34
C ILE A 16 45.70 -20.05 -32.37
N VAL A 17 46.09 -19.97 -33.63
CA VAL A 17 45.25 -19.99 -34.83
C VAL A 17 45.66 -21.20 -35.70
N LEU A 18 44.64 -21.94 -36.12
CA LEU A 18 44.44 -22.78 -37.33
C LEU A 18 45.34 -23.96 -37.74
N SER A 19 44.62 -25.01 -38.18
CA SER A 19 44.79 -25.90 -39.37
C SER A 19 44.80 -27.37 -38.92
N GLY A 20 43.97 -28.30 -39.42
CA GLY A 20 43.39 -28.49 -40.74
C GLY A 20 43.98 -29.76 -41.36
N CYS A 21 43.24 -30.88 -41.34
CA CYS A 21 43.58 -32.10 -42.10
C CYS A 21 42.31 -32.72 -42.69
N SER A 22 42.35 -32.97 -43.99
CA SER A 22 41.32 -33.56 -44.84
C SER A 22 41.40 -35.08 -44.86
N GLY A 23 40.27 -35.77 -45.04
CA GLY A 23 40.21 -37.22 -45.23
C GLY A 23 38.88 -37.72 -45.80
N ILE A 24 38.79 -37.67 -47.13
CA ILE A 24 38.20 -38.65 -48.08
C ILE A 24 36.83 -39.29 -47.80
N LEU A 25 35.95 -39.15 -48.80
CA LEU A 25 34.60 -39.71 -48.96
C LEU A 25 34.58 -41.25 -49.07
N GLN A 26 33.62 -41.89 -48.38
CA GLN A 26 32.98 -43.14 -48.81
C GLN A 26 31.47 -43.09 -48.54
N PRO A 27 30.61 -43.65 -49.41
CA PRO A 27 29.16 -43.49 -49.32
C PRO A 27 28.45 -44.68 -48.65
N GLY A 28 27.41 -44.36 -47.86
CA GLY A 28 26.23 -45.21 -47.66
C GLY A 28 26.16 -46.01 -46.36
N ILE A 29 25.43 -45.47 -45.37
CA ILE A 29 24.41 -46.08 -44.48
C ILE A 29 23.72 -44.89 -43.77
N PRO A 30 22.37 -44.80 -43.70
CA PRO A 30 21.71 -43.75 -42.94
C PRO A 30 21.60 -44.17 -41.47
N ASP A 31 22.43 -43.58 -40.61
CA ASP A 31 22.19 -43.56 -39.17
C ASP A 31 21.49 -42.24 -38.82
N ASP A 32 20.16 -42.24 -38.94
CA ASP A 32 19.31 -41.29 -38.23
C ASP A 32 19.00 -41.88 -36.85
N VAL A 33 19.84 -41.58 -35.87
CA VAL A 33 19.45 -41.57 -34.46
C VAL A 33 20.13 -40.37 -33.81
N SER A 34 19.47 -39.23 -33.88
CA SER A 34 19.80 -38.09 -33.02
C SER A 34 19.60 -38.50 -31.56
N PRO A 35 20.49 -38.16 -30.61
CA PRO A 35 20.23 -38.34 -29.18
C PRO A 35 18.97 -37.54 -28.82
N PRO A 36 18.14 -38.00 -27.86
CA PRO A 36 16.97 -37.24 -27.46
C PRO A 36 17.42 -35.88 -26.92
N ASP A 37 16.85 -34.82 -27.47
CA ASP A 37 16.93 -33.47 -26.91
C ASP A 37 16.46 -33.56 -25.46
N ASN A 38 17.38 -33.44 -24.51
CA ASN A 38 17.00 -33.13 -23.15
C ASN A 38 16.32 -31.76 -23.22
N PRO A 39 15.06 -31.62 -22.76
CA PRO A 39 14.48 -30.30 -22.62
C PRO A 39 15.41 -29.48 -21.70
N PRO A 40 15.51 -28.15 -21.92
CA PRO A 40 16.21 -27.28 -20.99
C PRO A 40 15.71 -27.56 -19.57
N PRO A 41 16.56 -27.47 -18.53
CA PRO A 41 16.06 -27.51 -17.16
C PRO A 41 14.88 -26.55 -17.09
N ALA A 42 13.71 -27.03 -16.68
CA ALA A 42 12.60 -26.16 -16.35
C ALA A 42 13.19 -25.09 -15.43
N GLU A 43 13.16 -23.83 -15.86
CA GLU A 43 13.52 -22.71 -15.00
C GLU A 43 12.80 -22.97 -13.68
N ALA A 44 13.57 -23.15 -12.59
CA ALA A 44 12.99 -23.23 -11.28
C ALA A 44 12.17 -21.95 -11.13
N LEU A 45 10.84 -22.09 -11.16
CA LEU A 45 9.90 -20.99 -11.09
C LEU A 45 10.26 -20.21 -9.83
N GLU A 46 10.91 -19.06 -9.98
CA GLU A 46 11.19 -18.22 -8.81
C GLU A 46 9.83 -17.75 -8.28
N LEU A 47 9.49 -18.23 -7.10
CA LEU A 47 8.26 -17.86 -6.42
C LEU A 47 8.51 -16.54 -5.67
N ASN A 48 7.87 -15.47 -6.15
CA ASN A 48 7.87 -14.17 -5.49
C ASN A 48 6.71 -14.11 -4.50
N LEU A 49 6.97 -13.66 -3.26
CA LEU A 49 5.92 -13.61 -2.23
C LEU A 49 4.86 -12.55 -2.53
N GLU A 50 5.21 -11.50 -3.27
CA GLU A 50 4.29 -10.44 -3.68
C GLU A 50 3.14 -10.94 -4.56
N ASP A 51 3.37 -12.01 -5.34
CA ASP A 51 2.33 -12.63 -6.16
C ASP A 51 1.21 -13.27 -5.30
N TYR A 52 1.41 -13.40 -3.99
CA TYR A 52 0.47 -14.00 -3.05
C TYR A 52 -0.22 -12.98 -2.15
N ILE A 53 -0.14 -11.67 -2.47
CA ILE A 53 -0.86 -10.64 -1.72
C ILE A 53 -1.42 -9.54 -2.64
N LEU A 54 -2.74 -9.57 -2.87
CA LEU A 54 -3.51 -8.58 -3.63
C LEU A 54 -2.73 -7.96 -4.81
N PRO A 55 -2.30 -8.76 -5.80
CA PRO A 55 -1.32 -8.31 -6.80
C PRO A 55 -1.88 -7.40 -7.89
N ILE A 56 -3.21 -7.17 -7.93
CA ILE A 56 -3.89 -6.40 -8.99
C ILE A 56 -4.19 -4.99 -8.49
N ASP A 57 -3.69 -3.99 -9.21
CA ASP A 57 -3.98 -2.57 -8.96
C ASP A 57 -5.39 -2.20 -9.44
N ASN A 58 -6.00 -1.19 -8.80
CA ASN A 58 -7.38 -0.76 -9.08
C ASN A 58 -8.37 -1.93 -9.06
N ALA A 59 -8.23 -2.82 -8.09
CA ALA A 59 -9.13 -3.94 -7.92
C ALA A 59 -9.65 -4.03 -6.49
N ARG A 60 -10.94 -4.35 -6.35
CA ARG A 60 -11.57 -4.66 -5.06
C ARG A 60 -11.85 -6.14 -4.98
N TYR A 61 -11.34 -6.77 -3.95
CA TYR A 61 -11.54 -8.17 -3.64
C TYR A 61 -12.63 -8.26 -2.58
N ASN A 62 -13.74 -8.92 -2.89
CA ASN A 62 -14.83 -9.12 -1.95
C ASN A 62 -14.79 -10.55 -1.41
N TYR A 63 -14.90 -10.70 -0.10
CA TYR A 63 -14.92 -11.98 0.59
C TYR A 63 -16.26 -12.16 1.26
N GLU A 64 -16.97 -13.23 0.90
CA GLU A 64 -18.16 -13.68 1.62
C GLU A 64 -17.77 -14.19 3.01
N GLY A 65 -18.59 -13.90 4.02
CA GLY A 65 -18.38 -14.29 5.40
C GLY A 65 -19.41 -15.27 5.93
N THR A 66 -18.98 -16.27 6.70
CA THR A 66 -19.85 -17.17 7.48
C THR A 66 -19.36 -17.25 8.93
N GLY A 67 -20.28 -17.45 9.87
CA GLY A 67 -19.98 -17.69 11.30
C GLY A 67 -19.99 -16.43 12.18
N MET A 68 -19.61 -15.26 11.65
CA MET A 68 -19.74 -13.97 12.34
C MET A 68 -19.95 -12.80 11.36
N GLU A 69 -20.49 -11.68 11.84
CA GLU A 69 -20.80 -10.50 11.01
C GLU A 69 -19.56 -9.83 10.39
N TYR A 70 -18.40 -9.93 11.04
CA TYR A 70 -17.13 -9.35 10.57
C TYR A 70 -16.33 -10.28 9.66
N ALA A 71 -16.85 -11.47 9.35
CA ALA A 71 -16.18 -12.43 8.47
C ALA A 71 -16.27 -12.01 6.99
N GLN A 72 -17.28 -11.23 6.64
CA GLN A 72 -17.40 -10.63 5.31
C GLN A 72 -16.57 -9.35 5.30
N TYR A 73 -15.75 -9.17 4.27
CA TYR A 73 -14.99 -7.94 4.08
C TYR A 73 -14.63 -7.73 2.62
N SER A 74 -14.20 -6.51 2.31
CA SER A 74 -13.57 -6.18 1.04
C SER A 74 -12.15 -5.68 1.28
N ALA A 75 -11.28 -5.87 0.29
CA ALA A 75 -9.88 -5.45 0.37
C ALA A 75 -9.38 -4.89 -0.97
N TRP A 76 -8.53 -3.87 -0.92
CA TRP A 76 -7.92 -3.29 -2.12
C TRP A 76 -6.54 -2.67 -1.82
N ALA A 77 -5.73 -2.55 -2.86
CA ALA A 77 -4.42 -1.91 -2.78
C ALA A 77 -4.56 -0.39 -2.85
N ASP A 78 -4.18 0.24 -1.74
CA ASP A 78 -4.15 1.67 -1.55
C ASP A 78 -2.87 2.22 -2.22
N TYR A 79 -1.69 1.80 -1.77
CA TYR A 79 -0.41 2.17 -2.37
C TYR A 79 0.45 0.94 -2.65
N ARG A 80 1.17 0.95 -3.77
CA ARG A 80 2.15 -0.07 -4.14
C ARG A 80 3.43 0.60 -4.61
N TYR A 81 4.50 0.30 -3.89
CA TYR A 81 5.88 0.66 -4.19
C TYR A 81 6.73 -0.59 -4.30
N ASP A 82 7.99 -0.44 -4.71
CA ASP A 82 8.92 -1.56 -4.89
C ASP A 82 9.15 -2.38 -3.59
N ASP A 83 9.06 -1.75 -2.42
CA ASP A 83 9.37 -2.36 -1.12
C ASP A 83 8.20 -2.36 -0.13
N ALA A 84 7.04 -1.84 -0.53
CA ALA A 84 5.88 -1.65 0.33
C ALA A 84 4.56 -1.77 -0.42
N LEU A 85 3.60 -2.45 0.20
CA LEU A 85 2.21 -2.54 -0.24
C LEU A 85 1.30 -2.12 0.91
N GLN A 86 0.59 -1.01 0.75
CA GLN A 86 -0.49 -0.63 1.64
C GLN A 86 -1.81 -1.21 1.14
N ILE A 87 -2.47 -1.97 1.99
CA ILE A 87 -3.79 -2.55 1.74
C ILE A 87 -4.78 -1.95 2.71
N ARG A 88 -5.99 -1.71 2.19
CA ARG A 88 -7.17 -1.37 2.97
C ARG A 88 -8.10 -2.56 3.04
N THR A 89 -8.68 -2.79 4.21
CA THR A 89 -9.76 -3.78 4.40
C THR A 89 -10.94 -3.14 5.11
N ASP A 90 -12.15 -3.38 4.61
CA ASP A 90 -13.40 -2.92 5.19
C ASP A 90 -14.31 -4.13 5.44
N ASN A 91 -14.64 -4.38 6.72
CA ASN A 91 -15.50 -5.48 7.15
C ASN A 91 -16.90 -5.02 7.60
N GLY A 92 -17.29 -3.79 7.27
CA GLY A 92 -18.56 -3.17 7.69
C GLY A 92 -18.60 -2.70 9.15
N GLY A 93 -17.68 -3.17 10.00
CA GLY A 93 -17.50 -2.68 11.37
C GLY A 93 -16.40 -1.62 11.49
N THR A 94 -15.31 -1.79 10.75
CA THR A 94 -14.19 -0.85 10.71
C THR A 94 -13.43 -0.93 9.39
N VAL A 95 -12.70 0.14 9.09
CA VAL A 95 -11.74 0.18 7.99
C VAL A 95 -10.32 0.15 8.57
N MET A 96 -9.57 -0.87 8.16
CA MET A 96 -8.17 -1.07 8.54
C MET A 96 -7.27 -0.69 7.37
N ALA A 97 -6.19 0.04 7.65
CA ALA A 97 -5.08 0.21 6.73
C ALA A 97 -3.85 -0.54 7.25
N SER A 98 -3.21 -1.32 6.39
CA SER A 98 -2.05 -2.14 6.76
C SER A 98 -0.94 -2.01 5.73
N VAL A 99 0.32 -1.95 6.18
CA VAL A 99 1.50 -1.90 5.29
C VAL A 99 2.25 -3.21 5.37
N TYR A 100 2.43 -3.83 4.22
CA TYR A 100 3.18 -5.06 4.01
C TYR A 100 4.51 -4.75 3.34
N ARG A 101 5.58 -5.38 3.81
CA ARG A 101 6.92 -5.24 3.26
C ARG A 101 7.52 -6.61 2.98
N PHE A 102 8.35 -6.67 1.95
CA PHE A 102 9.07 -7.87 1.56
C PHE A 102 10.58 -7.67 1.81
N ASP A 103 11.19 -8.58 2.56
CA ASP A 103 12.63 -8.51 2.91
C ASP A 103 13.50 -9.47 2.08
N GLY A 104 12.94 -10.08 1.03
CA GLY A 104 13.58 -11.12 0.20
C GLY A 104 13.21 -12.54 0.63
N GLU A 105 12.96 -12.75 1.93
CA GLU A 105 12.65 -14.04 2.53
C GLU A 105 11.23 -14.12 3.08
N LYS A 106 10.66 -12.98 3.50
CA LYS A 106 9.39 -12.90 4.24
C LYS A 106 8.52 -11.79 3.71
N LEU A 107 7.22 -12.06 3.70
CA LEU A 107 6.16 -11.08 3.57
C LEU A 107 5.68 -10.73 4.98
N ILE A 108 5.84 -9.47 5.39
CA ILE A 108 5.64 -9.03 6.77
C ILE A 108 4.65 -7.87 6.78
N ARG A 109 3.58 -7.94 7.57
CA ARG A 109 2.81 -6.75 7.94
C ARG A 109 3.58 -5.97 9.00
N THR A 110 4.04 -4.79 8.63
CA THR A 110 4.91 -3.92 9.44
C THR A 110 4.15 -2.78 10.12
N PHE A 111 2.99 -2.43 9.57
CA PHE A 111 2.10 -1.41 10.13
C PHE A 111 0.65 -1.84 10.01
N SER A 112 -0.17 -1.47 10.99
CA SER A 112 -1.63 -1.60 10.94
C SER A 112 -2.30 -0.51 11.77
N GLN A 113 -3.36 0.10 11.24
CA GLN A 113 -4.15 1.11 11.92
C GLN A 113 -5.64 0.94 11.60
N GLY A 114 -6.45 0.76 12.65
CA GLY A 114 -7.91 0.68 12.54
C GLY A 114 -8.55 2.08 12.43
N GLU A 115 -9.86 2.11 12.23
CA GLU A 115 -10.64 3.35 12.14
C GLU A 115 -10.03 4.39 11.17
N THR A 116 -9.41 3.91 10.10
CA THR A 116 -8.75 4.75 9.11
C THR A 116 -9.71 4.89 7.94
N TYR A 117 -10.54 5.94 7.94
CA TYR A 117 -11.59 6.13 6.93
C TYR A 117 -11.15 7.06 5.78
N HIS A 118 -10.06 7.79 5.97
CA HIS A 118 -9.44 8.65 4.96
C HIS A 118 -8.34 7.93 4.18
N ARG A 119 -8.00 8.49 3.01
CA ARG A 119 -6.83 8.09 2.24
C ARG A 119 -5.59 8.82 2.77
N GLU A 120 -4.57 8.06 3.16
CA GLU A 120 -3.26 8.54 3.61
C GLU A 120 -2.20 7.49 3.23
N ASP A 121 -1.04 7.93 2.77
CA ASP A 121 0.12 7.05 2.57
C ASP A 121 0.82 6.78 3.91
N LEU A 122 0.60 5.58 4.43
CA LEU A 122 1.13 5.11 5.71
C LEU A 122 2.43 4.32 5.54
N THR A 123 2.95 4.19 4.33
CA THR A 123 4.14 3.36 4.06
C THR A 123 5.40 3.88 4.75
N GLN A 124 5.43 5.17 5.09
CA GLN A 124 6.53 5.80 5.83
C GLN A 124 6.29 5.91 7.35
N ARG A 125 5.17 5.37 7.86
CA ARG A 125 4.90 5.36 9.30
C ARG A 125 5.87 4.42 10.02
N GLU A 126 6.15 4.75 11.28
CA GLU A 126 6.92 3.85 12.14
C GLU A 126 6.18 2.52 12.32
N ASN A 127 6.92 1.42 12.22
CA ASN A 127 6.35 0.09 12.34
C ASN A 127 5.70 -0.12 13.72
N ASN A 128 4.49 -0.66 13.72
CA ASN A 128 3.76 -1.03 14.94
C ASN A 128 3.30 -2.50 14.94
N SER A 129 3.75 -3.29 13.95
CA SER A 129 3.44 -4.70 13.78
C SER A 129 4.65 -5.46 13.23
N GLN A 130 4.74 -6.76 13.48
CA GLN A 130 5.75 -7.64 12.87
C GLN A 130 5.16 -9.01 12.47
N ASP A 131 3.93 -9.01 11.95
CA ASP A 131 3.22 -10.24 11.59
C ASP A 131 3.73 -10.82 10.26
N VAL A 132 4.42 -11.97 10.34
CA VAL A 132 4.95 -12.67 9.16
C VAL A 132 3.83 -13.50 8.52
N ILE A 133 3.43 -13.10 7.32
CA ILE A 133 2.31 -13.68 6.57
C ILE A 133 2.76 -14.92 5.78
N LEU A 134 3.86 -14.80 5.04
CA LEU A 134 4.47 -15.88 4.26
C LEU A 134 5.99 -15.84 4.41
N MET A 135 6.64 -17.00 4.31
CA MET A 135 8.09 -17.14 4.47
C MET A 135 8.64 -18.15 3.46
N LYS A 136 9.80 -17.83 2.88
CA LYS A 136 10.58 -18.74 2.04
C LYS A 136 11.34 -19.79 2.89
N PRO A 137 11.58 -21.00 2.35
CA PRO A 137 11.07 -21.47 1.06
C PRO A 137 9.56 -21.72 1.15
N LEU A 138 8.82 -21.41 0.06
CA LEU A 138 7.42 -21.80 -0.07
C LEU A 138 7.35 -23.32 -0.29
N ALA A 139 7.38 -24.06 0.80
CA ALA A 139 7.42 -25.51 0.84
C ALA A 139 6.72 -26.01 2.10
N GLU A 140 6.08 -27.18 1.99
CA GLU A 140 5.44 -27.83 3.12
C GLU A 140 6.44 -28.07 4.25
N GLY A 141 6.03 -27.74 5.48
CA GLY A 141 6.86 -27.84 6.68
C GLY A 141 7.68 -26.57 7.00
N THR A 142 7.75 -25.58 6.11
CA THR A 142 8.31 -24.27 6.46
C THR A 142 7.47 -23.63 7.57
N SER A 143 8.09 -23.30 8.71
CA SER A 143 7.37 -22.81 9.90
C SER A 143 8.11 -21.71 10.64
N TRP A 144 7.37 -20.83 11.29
CA TRP A 144 7.86 -19.74 12.11
C TRP A 144 6.97 -19.49 13.33
N ILE A 145 7.50 -18.73 14.28
CA ILE A 145 6.79 -18.33 15.50
C ILE A 145 6.41 -16.86 15.37
N LEU A 146 5.15 -16.54 15.64
CA LEU A 146 4.65 -15.17 15.65
C LEU A 146 4.98 -14.47 16.98
N GLU A 147 4.78 -13.15 17.03
CA GLU A 147 5.06 -12.35 18.23
C GLU A 147 4.27 -12.81 19.46
N ASP A 148 3.06 -13.32 19.26
CA ASP A 148 2.19 -13.85 20.31
C ASP A 148 2.59 -15.28 20.77
N GLY A 149 3.63 -15.87 20.16
CA GLY A 149 4.12 -17.21 20.45
C GLY A 149 3.40 -18.34 19.70
N SER A 150 2.36 -18.03 18.92
CA SER A 150 1.69 -19.01 18.07
C SER A 150 2.61 -19.49 16.95
N LYS A 151 2.38 -20.72 16.48
CA LYS A 151 3.18 -21.33 15.41
C LYS A 151 2.41 -21.23 14.10
N ARG A 152 3.04 -20.67 13.07
CA ARG A 152 2.54 -20.65 11.71
C ARG A 152 3.38 -21.56 10.81
N THR A 153 2.74 -22.36 9.96
CA THR A 153 3.39 -23.37 9.12
C THR A 153 2.73 -23.44 7.76
N ILE A 154 3.50 -23.55 6.68
CA ILE A 154 2.99 -23.97 5.37
C ILE A 154 2.69 -25.47 5.46
N THR A 155 1.41 -25.84 5.45
CA THR A 155 0.93 -27.21 5.65
C THR A 155 0.52 -27.92 4.36
N GLY A 156 0.43 -27.19 3.25
CA GLY A 156 0.20 -27.77 1.93
C GLY A 156 0.55 -26.79 0.81
N MET A 157 0.92 -27.31 -0.36
CA MET A 157 1.33 -26.50 -1.52
C MET A 157 0.30 -26.49 -2.67
N ASP A 158 -0.53 -27.53 -2.78
CA ASP A 158 -1.45 -27.76 -3.90
C ASP A 158 -2.85 -28.19 -3.42
N MET A 159 -3.35 -27.50 -2.40
CA MET A 159 -4.64 -27.82 -1.77
C MET A 159 -5.79 -27.41 -2.70
N ASP A 160 -6.76 -28.32 -2.91
CA ASP A 160 -8.01 -28.01 -3.60
C ASP A 160 -8.90 -27.17 -2.69
N VAL A 161 -9.20 -25.94 -3.12
CA VAL A 161 -10.01 -24.98 -2.36
C VAL A 161 -11.16 -24.46 -3.22
N GLU A 162 -12.38 -24.59 -2.71
CA GLU A 162 -13.58 -24.01 -3.32
C GLU A 162 -13.94 -22.70 -2.63
N THR A 163 -14.22 -21.68 -3.45
CA THR A 163 -14.77 -20.38 -3.04
C THR A 163 -15.88 -19.98 -4.01
N PRO A 164 -16.69 -18.94 -3.71
CA PRO A 164 -17.73 -18.50 -4.65
C PRO A 164 -17.16 -17.97 -5.98
N SER A 165 -15.91 -17.46 -5.99
CA SER A 165 -15.24 -17.04 -7.23
C SER A 165 -14.70 -18.19 -8.08
N GLY A 166 -14.57 -19.40 -7.52
CA GLY A 166 -14.16 -20.60 -8.26
C GLY A 166 -13.34 -21.59 -7.44
N SER A 167 -12.78 -22.57 -8.15
CA SER A 167 -11.94 -23.64 -7.59
C SER A 167 -10.46 -23.30 -7.80
N TYR A 168 -9.64 -23.48 -6.77
CA TYR A 168 -8.22 -23.11 -6.77
C TYR A 168 -7.31 -24.25 -6.30
N LYS A 169 -6.05 -24.18 -6.75
CA LYS A 169 -4.91 -24.87 -6.13
C LYS A 169 -4.14 -23.86 -5.29
N ALA A 170 -4.15 -24.03 -3.98
CA ALA A 170 -3.63 -23.05 -3.03
C ALA A 170 -2.53 -23.62 -2.13
N ILE A 171 -1.63 -22.72 -1.71
CA ILE A 171 -0.77 -22.93 -0.55
C ILE A 171 -1.65 -22.78 0.69
N GLU A 172 -1.64 -23.79 1.57
CA GLU A 172 -2.28 -23.72 2.87
C GLU A 172 -1.25 -23.34 3.93
N VAL A 173 -1.59 -22.31 4.71
CA VAL A 173 -0.82 -21.84 5.86
C VAL A 173 -1.68 -22.01 7.10
N THR A 174 -1.23 -22.85 8.02
CA THR A 174 -1.91 -23.08 9.29
C THR A 174 -1.25 -22.28 10.41
N THR A 175 -2.05 -21.51 11.16
CA THR A 175 -1.66 -20.91 12.43
C THR A 175 -2.29 -21.69 13.58
N GLU A 176 -1.47 -22.21 14.48
CA GLU A 176 -1.93 -22.98 15.65
C GLU A 176 -1.92 -22.10 16.90
N TYR A 177 -3.10 -21.88 17.47
CA TYR A 177 -3.30 -21.27 18.77
C TYR A 177 -3.47 -22.35 19.84
N LYS A 178 -3.69 -21.93 21.09
CA LYS A 178 -3.89 -22.84 22.21
C LYS A 178 -5.11 -23.75 22.03
N ASP A 179 -6.24 -23.18 21.64
CA ASP A 179 -7.55 -23.84 21.60
C ASP A 179 -8.26 -23.64 20.23
N SER A 180 -7.53 -23.18 19.21
CA SER A 180 -8.07 -22.90 17.87
C SER A 180 -6.99 -22.94 16.80
N LYS A 181 -7.40 -22.92 15.53
CA LYS A 181 -6.52 -22.82 14.36
C LYS A 181 -7.08 -21.85 13.32
N THR A 182 -6.19 -21.22 12.57
CA THR A 182 -6.54 -20.54 11.32
C THR A 182 -5.89 -21.27 10.16
N PHE A 183 -6.65 -21.53 9.09
CA PHE A 183 -6.16 -22.02 7.81
C PHE A 183 -6.33 -20.91 6.77
N ASP A 184 -5.22 -20.39 6.26
CA ASP A 184 -5.19 -19.37 5.21
C ASP A 184 -4.72 -20.00 3.90
N TYR A 185 -5.47 -19.76 2.83
CA TYR A 185 -5.24 -20.34 1.51
C TYR A 185 -4.82 -19.26 0.52
N TYR A 186 -3.60 -19.35 0.01
CA TYR A 186 -3.01 -18.36 -0.89
C TYR A 186 -2.78 -18.92 -2.29
N VAL A 187 -3.12 -18.14 -3.30
CA VAL A 187 -2.98 -18.49 -4.72
C VAL A 187 -2.10 -17.46 -5.42
N LYS A 188 -1.13 -17.95 -6.20
CA LYS A 188 -0.24 -17.09 -6.99
C LYS A 188 -1.04 -16.28 -8.01
N GLY A 189 -0.81 -14.98 -8.07
CA GLY A 189 -1.51 -14.05 -8.97
C GLY A 189 -2.91 -13.63 -8.48
N THR A 190 -3.32 -14.08 -7.29
CA THR A 190 -4.63 -13.72 -6.72
C THR A 190 -4.48 -13.25 -5.27
N GLY A 191 -3.69 -13.94 -4.46
CA GLY A 191 -3.50 -13.68 -3.05
C GLY A 191 -4.31 -14.60 -2.16
N LEU A 192 -4.77 -14.11 -1.01
CA LEU A 192 -5.64 -14.88 -0.11
C LEU A 192 -6.97 -15.18 -0.83
N VAL A 193 -7.36 -16.44 -0.93
CA VAL A 193 -8.65 -16.83 -1.52
C VAL A 193 -9.63 -17.34 -0.46
N LYS A 194 -9.14 -17.82 0.68
CA LYS A 194 -9.97 -18.30 1.78
C LYS A 194 -9.22 -18.25 3.10
N SER A 195 -9.92 -17.92 4.18
CA SER A 195 -9.47 -18.07 5.56
C SER A 195 -10.53 -18.83 6.37
N VAL A 196 -10.10 -19.79 7.17
CA VAL A 196 -10.97 -20.57 8.06
C VAL A 196 -10.39 -20.53 9.47
N PHE A 197 -11.06 -19.81 10.36
CA PHE A 197 -10.77 -19.84 11.79
C PHE A 197 -11.70 -20.85 12.46
N SER A 198 -11.11 -21.87 13.09
CA SER A 198 -11.84 -22.98 13.70
C SER A 198 -11.40 -23.20 15.14
N GLY A 199 -12.38 -23.32 16.04
CA GLY A 199 -12.22 -23.80 17.41
C GLY A 199 -13.11 -25.02 17.68
N ASP A 200 -13.23 -25.44 18.94
CA ASP A 200 -13.92 -26.68 19.31
C ASP A 200 -15.35 -26.82 18.76
N ASP A 201 -16.16 -25.76 18.84
CA ASP A 201 -17.59 -25.77 18.48
C ASP A 201 -18.00 -24.62 17.54
N TYR A 202 -17.04 -23.91 16.95
CA TYR A 202 -17.34 -22.79 16.07
C TYR A 202 -16.33 -22.69 14.93
N GLU A 203 -16.82 -22.17 13.81
CA GLU A 203 -16.05 -21.95 12.60
C GLU A 203 -16.46 -20.60 12.00
N VAL A 204 -15.46 -19.85 11.57
CA VAL A 204 -15.60 -18.55 10.93
C VAL A 204 -14.84 -18.63 9.61
N ILE A 205 -15.53 -18.33 8.51
CA ILE A 205 -14.98 -18.47 7.16
C ILE A 205 -15.08 -17.14 6.45
N SER A 206 -14.00 -16.76 5.77
CA SER A 206 -13.99 -15.73 4.73
C SER A 206 -13.54 -16.37 3.43
N ALA A 207 -14.31 -16.24 2.35
CA ALA A 207 -14.00 -16.86 1.05
C ALA A 207 -14.17 -15.87 -0.09
N LEU A 208 -13.19 -15.81 -1.00
CA LEU A 208 -13.17 -14.86 -2.11
C LEU A 208 -14.40 -15.07 -3.01
N GLU A 209 -15.26 -14.07 -3.03
CA GLU A 209 -16.51 -14.06 -3.79
C GLU A 209 -16.30 -13.49 -5.19
N SER A 210 -15.58 -12.37 -5.28
CA SER A 210 -15.35 -11.69 -6.55
C SER A 210 -14.12 -10.78 -6.49
N ILE A 211 -13.58 -10.48 -7.68
CA ILE A 211 -12.59 -9.43 -7.90
C ILE A 211 -13.19 -8.45 -8.90
N GLU A 212 -13.43 -7.24 -8.46
CA GLU A 212 -13.92 -6.15 -9.31
C GLU A 212 -12.72 -5.40 -9.89
N SER A 213 -12.61 -5.36 -11.22
CA SER A 213 -11.58 -4.57 -11.92
C SER A 213 -11.97 -3.10 -12.01
N ASP A 214 -10.98 -2.24 -12.26
CA ASP A 214 -11.16 -0.79 -12.44
C ASP A 214 -11.84 -0.11 -11.24
N PHE A 215 -11.68 -0.68 -10.05
CA PHE A 215 -12.18 -0.13 -8.81
C PHE A 215 -11.46 1.18 -8.45
N ARG A 216 -12.25 2.20 -8.11
CA ARG A 216 -11.78 3.45 -7.53
C ARG A 216 -12.49 3.67 -6.19
N LEU A 217 -11.73 3.92 -5.13
CA LEU A 217 -12.29 4.29 -3.84
C LEU A 217 -12.96 5.66 -3.99
N THR A 218 -14.23 5.72 -3.62
CA THR A 218 -15.00 6.95 -3.60
C THR A 218 -15.16 7.42 -2.16
N GLN A 219 -14.87 8.69 -1.88
CA GLN A 219 -14.99 9.28 -0.55
C GLN A 219 -15.72 10.62 -0.64
N ASP A 220 -16.82 10.75 0.10
CA ASP A 220 -17.53 12.01 0.22
C ASP A 220 -16.82 12.92 1.23
N VAL A 221 -16.63 14.19 0.87
CA VAL A 221 -15.99 15.20 1.69
C VAL A 221 -16.72 16.53 1.54
N LYS A 222 -16.83 17.30 2.62
CA LYS A 222 -17.23 18.70 2.56
C LYS A 222 -15.99 19.57 2.38
N LEU A 223 -15.94 20.30 1.28
CA LEU A 223 -14.93 21.33 1.03
C LEU A 223 -15.47 22.67 1.48
N TYR A 224 -14.72 23.35 2.35
CA TYR A 224 -15.11 24.64 2.91
C TYR A 224 -14.38 25.79 2.20
N TYR A 225 -15.05 26.92 2.03
CA TYR A 225 -14.51 28.12 1.38
C TYR A 225 -14.98 29.40 2.09
N PRO A 226 -14.15 30.45 2.14
CA PRO A 226 -14.62 31.79 2.48
C PRO A 226 -15.51 32.35 1.37
N ASP A 227 -16.62 33.00 1.72
CA ASP A 227 -17.42 33.80 0.78
C ASP A 227 -17.04 35.29 0.82
N ALA A 228 -17.53 36.06 -0.14
CA ALA A 228 -17.30 37.51 -0.20
C ALA A 228 -18.01 38.31 0.91
N GLN A 229 -18.80 37.67 1.78
CA GLN A 229 -19.49 38.24 2.93
C GLN A 229 -18.84 37.82 4.25
N GLU A 230 -17.60 37.33 4.21
CA GLU A 230 -16.83 36.98 5.40
C GLU A 230 -17.38 35.76 6.17
N ASN A 231 -18.21 34.93 5.53
CA ASN A 231 -18.65 33.65 6.07
C ASN A 231 -17.81 32.50 5.48
N ILE A 232 -17.93 31.32 6.09
CA ILE A 232 -17.41 30.09 5.49
C ILE A 232 -18.60 29.23 5.09
N ILE A 233 -18.66 28.91 3.81
CA ILE A 233 -19.66 28.03 3.18
C ILE A 233 -19.01 26.70 2.81
N SER A 234 -19.81 25.67 2.50
CA SER A 234 -19.31 24.37 2.08
C SER A 234 -20.02 23.84 0.84
N VAL A 235 -19.33 22.94 0.15
CA VAL A 235 -19.88 22.11 -0.92
C VAL A 235 -19.55 20.66 -0.64
N ASP A 236 -20.49 19.78 -0.94
CA ASP A 236 -20.22 18.34 -0.97
C ASP A 236 -19.42 18.03 -2.23
N ALA A 237 -18.28 17.36 -2.06
CA ALA A 237 -17.43 16.88 -3.13
C ALA A 237 -17.22 15.37 -2.97
N GLN A 238 -17.07 14.70 -4.10
CA GLN A 238 -16.80 13.28 -4.15
C GLN A 238 -15.38 13.08 -4.68
N LEU A 239 -14.50 12.56 -3.84
CA LEU A 239 -13.12 12.25 -4.19
C LEU A 239 -13.03 10.82 -4.73
N GLU A 240 -12.24 10.61 -5.78
CA GLU A 240 -12.01 9.29 -6.35
C GLU A 240 -10.53 8.93 -6.38
N PHE A 241 -10.18 7.77 -5.85
CA PHE A 241 -8.80 7.28 -5.76
C PHE A 241 -8.64 5.92 -6.42
N GLY A 242 -7.72 5.83 -7.38
CA GLY A 242 -7.09 4.58 -7.78
C GLY A 242 -5.90 4.23 -6.89
N THR A 243 -5.33 3.05 -7.12
CA THR A 243 -4.05 2.66 -6.51
C THR A 243 -2.98 3.69 -6.87
N ASN A 244 -2.20 4.12 -5.88
CA ASN A 244 -1.16 5.14 -5.98
C ASN A 244 -1.62 6.59 -6.25
N ASP A 245 -2.92 6.87 -6.32
CA ASP A 245 -3.37 8.27 -6.36
C ASP A 245 -3.04 8.98 -5.04
N SER A 246 -2.43 10.17 -5.13
CA SER A 246 -2.05 11.01 -3.97
C SER A 246 -3.26 11.73 -3.41
N ALA A 247 -3.50 11.54 -2.11
CA ALA A 247 -4.54 12.21 -1.36
C ALA A 247 -4.44 13.74 -1.46
N GLU A 248 -3.22 14.26 -1.32
CA GLU A 248 -2.89 15.68 -1.37
C GLU A 248 -3.30 16.31 -2.70
N LYS A 249 -2.90 15.67 -3.81
CA LYS A 249 -3.19 16.17 -5.16
C LYS A 249 -4.68 16.14 -5.47
N VAL A 250 -5.36 15.05 -5.12
CA VAL A 250 -6.81 14.92 -5.32
C VAL A 250 -7.58 15.96 -4.51
N LEU A 251 -7.19 16.19 -3.25
CA LEU A 251 -7.81 17.23 -2.40
C LEU A 251 -7.63 18.63 -2.99
N VAL A 252 -6.40 19.01 -3.35
CA VAL A 252 -6.11 20.33 -3.94
C VAL A 252 -6.85 20.51 -5.26
N GLN A 253 -6.89 19.49 -6.11
CA GLN A 253 -7.61 19.56 -7.37
C GLN A 253 -9.12 19.72 -7.15
N SER A 254 -9.69 18.95 -6.21
CA SER A 254 -11.11 19.04 -5.84
C SER A 254 -11.48 20.44 -5.30
N TYR A 255 -10.57 21.06 -4.54
CA TYR A 255 -10.69 22.44 -4.10
C TYR A 255 -10.76 23.46 -5.24
N ARG A 256 -10.03 23.23 -6.33
CA ARG A 256 -10.00 24.13 -7.49
C ARG A 256 -11.23 23.94 -8.38
N ASP A 257 -11.67 22.70 -8.52
CA ASP A 257 -12.79 22.34 -9.41
C ASP A 257 -14.15 22.67 -8.81
N SER A 258 -14.25 22.74 -7.47
CA SER A 258 -15.53 22.85 -6.76
C SER A 258 -15.79 24.23 -6.15
N VAL A 259 -15.06 25.28 -6.56
CA VAL A 259 -15.20 26.64 -5.99
C VAL A 259 -16.61 27.20 -6.28
N PRO A 260 -17.41 27.53 -5.25
CA PRO A 260 -18.69 28.23 -5.44
C PRO A 260 -18.53 29.59 -6.13
N SER A 261 -19.56 30.03 -6.86
CA SER A 261 -19.51 31.29 -7.61
C SER A 261 -19.32 32.55 -6.75
N ASP A 262 -19.68 32.49 -5.47
CA ASP A 262 -19.60 33.54 -4.46
C ASP A 262 -18.46 33.32 -3.45
N ALA A 263 -17.66 32.27 -3.65
CA ALA A 263 -16.52 31.92 -2.81
C ALA A 263 -15.19 32.46 -3.33
N LEU A 264 -14.24 32.58 -2.40
CA LEU A 264 -12.83 32.77 -2.69
C LEU A 264 -12.13 31.40 -2.74
N THR A 265 -11.10 31.31 -3.58
CA THR A 265 -10.26 30.10 -3.70
C THR A 265 -9.42 29.89 -2.43
N VAL A 266 -9.37 28.66 -1.94
CA VAL A 266 -8.46 28.26 -0.83
C VAL A 266 -7.05 28.00 -1.35
N PHE A 267 -6.92 27.35 -2.51
CA PHE A 267 -5.63 27.08 -3.16
C PHE A 267 -5.50 27.88 -4.46
N ALA A 268 -4.44 28.69 -4.55
CA ALA A 268 -4.02 29.31 -5.80
C ALA A 268 -3.49 28.26 -6.80
N GLU A 269 -3.23 28.69 -8.04
CA GLU A 269 -2.86 27.81 -9.16
C GLU A 269 -1.63 26.94 -8.86
N SER A 270 -0.60 27.49 -8.22
CA SER A 270 0.62 26.74 -7.88
C SER A 270 0.67 26.29 -6.42
N ALA A 271 -0.35 26.59 -5.62
CA ALA A 271 -0.40 26.22 -4.21
C ALA A 271 -0.75 24.74 -4.04
N GLU A 272 0.14 23.96 -3.46
CA GLU A 272 0.01 22.53 -3.20
C GLU A 272 0.03 22.21 -1.70
N ILE A 273 -0.47 21.02 -1.38
CA ILE A 273 -0.23 20.32 -0.13
C ILE A 273 0.95 19.36 -0.38
N ASN A 274 2.05 19.56 0.33
CA ASN A 274 3.25 18.71 0.20
C ASN A 274 3.05 17.37 0.92
N SER A 275 2.42 17.39 2.09
CA SER A 275 2.06 16.18 2.84
C SER A 275 0.91 16.42 3.81
N VAL A 276 0.13 15.38 4.08
CA VAL A 276 -0.84 15.33 5.18
C VAL A 276 -0.62 14.09 6.02
N TYR A 277 -0.62 14.26 7.33
CA TYR A 277 -0.48 13.21 8.31
C TYR A 277 -1.61 13.31 9.34
N PHE A 278 -2.35 12.22 9.59
CA PHE A 278 -3.41 12.21 10.60
C PHE A 278 -2.95 11.52 11.89
N ASP A 279 -2.94 12.28 12.98
CA ASP A 279 -2.66 11.83 14.33
C ASP A 279 -3.96 11.47 15.04
N GLN A 280 -4.27 10.17 15.13
CA GLN A 280 -5.51 9.70 15.77
C GLN A 280 -5.50 9.90 17.30
N GLU A 281 -4.32 9.87 17.95
CA GLU A 281 -4.21 10.04 19.41
C GLU A 281 -4.56 11.47 19.84
N THR A 282 -4.08 12.45 19.08
CA THR A 282 -4.31 13.88 19.37
C THR A 282 -5.45 14.50 18.57
N SER A 283 -6.08 13.73 17.67
CA SER A 283 -7.07 14.18 16.69
C SER A 283 -6.59 15.38 15.86
N THR A 284 -5.34 15.29 15.37
CA THR A 284 -4.68 16.39 14.64
C THR A 284 -4.38 16.00 13.20
N ALA A 285 -4.81 16.78 12.22
CA ALA A 285 -4.23 16.70 10.87
C ALA A 285 -3.02 17.64 10.77
N ARG A 286 -1.84 17.08 10.51
CA ARG A 286 -0.61 17.84 10.31
C ARG A 286 -0.41 18.03 8.81
N ILE A 287 -0.39 19.28 8.38
CA ILE A 287 -0.39 19.65 6.97
C ILE A 287 0.88 20.44 6.68
N ASP A 288 1.66 19.98 5.70
CA ASP A 288 2.73 20.78 5.11
C ASP A 288 2.27 21.34 3.77
N LEU A 289 2.35 22.66 3.63
CA LEU A 289 1.93 23.38 2.43
C LEU A 289 3.15 23.88 1.66
N SER A 290 2.99 23.98 0.35
CA SER A 290 3.97 24.63 -0.52
C SER A 290 4.13 26.12 -0.20
N ARG A 291 5.30 26.70 -0.50
CA ARG A 291 5.55 28.14 -0.33
C ARG A 291 4.55 29.03 -1.11
N SER A 292 4.09 28.58 -2.27
CA SER A 292 3.12 29.27 -3.12
C SER A 292 1.77 29.47 -2.43
N PHE A 293 1.41 28.61 -1.46
CA PHE A 293 0.21 28.80 -0.64
C PHE A 293 0.17 30.17 0.04
N ILE A 294 1.33 30.69 0.48
CA ILE A 294 1.43 32.02 1.08
C ILE A 294 1.64 33.09 0.02
N THR A 295 2.61 32.88 -0.89
CA THR A 295 3.06 33.96 -1.79
C THR A 295 2.06 34.32 -2.88
N GLU A 296 1.16 33.40 -3.24
CA GLU A 296 0.10 33.62 -4.22
C GLU A 296 -1.26 33.89 -3.56
N MET A 297 -1.33 33.82 -2.23
CA MET A 297 -2.53 34.19 -1.49
C MET A 297 -2.76 35.69 -1.62
N ASN A 298 -3.78 36.06 -2.39
CA ASN A 298 -4.21 37.44 -2.55
C ASN A 298 -5.32 37.78 -1.55
N ALA A 299 -5.03 37.62 -0.25
CA ALA A 299 -5.96 37.84 0.84
C ALA A 299 -5.37 38.78 1.89
N GLY A 300 -6.21 39.61 2.51
CA GLY A 300 -5.84 40.32 3.73
C GLY A 300 -5.91 39.39 4.95
N SER A 301 -5.36 39.83 6.09
CA SER A 301 -5.23 39.03 7.33
C SER A 301 -6.52 38.32 7.78
N TYR A 302 -7.67 38.96 7.60
CA TYR A 302 -8.95 38.38 7.96
C TYR A 302 -9.34 37.21 7.04
N TYR A 303 -9.25 37.40 5.72
CA TYR A 303 -9.53 36.33 4.74
C TYR A 303 -8.51 35.21 4.80
N GLU A 304 -7.24 35.51 5.08
CA GLU A 304 -6.22 34.49 5.37
C GLU A 304 -6.65 33.58 6.53
N SER A 305 -7.18 34.16 7.61
CA SER A 305 -7.69 33.38 8.74
C SER A 305 -8.88 32.50 8.34
N LEU A 306 -9.78 32.99 7.47
CA LEU A 306 -10.89 32.20 6.95
C LEU A 306 -10.44 31.07 6.01
N ILE A 307 -9.40 31.30 5.21
CA ILE A 307 -8.80 30.27 4.33
C ILE A 307 -8.22 29.14 5.19
N LEU A 308 -7.44 29.47 6.22
CA LEU A 308 -6.88 28.46 7.13
C LEU A 308 -7.98 27.73 7.93
N GLN A 309 -9.03 28.43 8.36
CA GLN A 309 -10.19 27.80 9.00
C GLN A 309 -10.93 26.87 8.04
N SER A 310 -11.07 27.25 6.76
CA SER A 310 -11.70 26.42 5.74
C SER A 310 -10.91 25.12 5.49
N LEU A 311 -9.57 25.20 5.54
CA LEU A 311 -8.72 24.01 5.50
C LEU A 311 -8.93 23.12 6.73
N ALA A 312 -9.03 23.72 7.93
CA ALA A 312 -9.27 22.97 9.17
C ALA A 312 -10.61 22.21 9.14
N ASP A 313 -11.68 22.89 8.74
CA ASP A 313 -13.02 22.31 8.63
C ASP A 313 -13.07 21.19 7.58
N THR A 314 -12.31 21.34 6.49
CA THR A 314 -12.22 20.31 5.44
C THR A 314 -11.43 19.10 5.91
N MET A 315 -10.32 19.27 6.63
CA MET A 315 -9.59 18.13 7.21
C MET A 315 -10.41 17.38 8.24
N ARG A 316 -11.27 18.08 9.01
CA ARG A 316 -12.27 17.44 9.87
C ARG A 316 -13.22 16.57 9.05
N SER A 317 -13.77 17.10 7.95
CA SER A 317 -14.65 16.30 7.09
C SER A 317 -13.93 15.14 6.42
N TYR A 318 -12.66 15.31 6.05
CA TYR A 318 -11.91 14.32 5.29
C TYR A 318 -11.35 13.18 6.15
N GLY A 319 -10.74 13.50 7.29
CA GLY A 319 -10.04 12.53 8.15
C GLY A 319 -10.45 12.56 9.62
N ASN A 320 -11.60 13.17 9.94
CA ASN A 320 -12.17 13.24 11.30
C ASN A 320 -11.22 13.87 12.34
N SER A 321 -10.36 14.80 11.93
CA SER A 321 -9.49 15.56 12.83
C SER A 321 -10.25 16.70 13.51
N GLU A 322 -10.05 16.91 14.82
CA GLU A 322 -10.61 18.05 15.55
C GLU A 322 -9.88 19.37 15.27
N LYS A 323 -8.61 19.29 14.89
CA LYS A 323 -7.75 20.45 14.65
C LYS A 323 -6.68 20.14 13.63
N ILE A 324 -6.04 21.20 13.13
CA ILE A 324 -4.90 21.10 12.23
C ILE A 324 -3.69 21.81 12.81
N SER A 325 -2.50 21.32 12.47
CA SER A 325 -1.24 22.07 12.57
C SER A 325 -0.72 22.33 11.17
N VAL A 326 -0.34 23.57 10.87
CA VAL A 326 0.04 23.98 9.51
C VAL A 326 1.51 24.36 9.47
N ALA A 327 2.23 23.77 8.53
CA ALA A 327 3.62 24.08 8.19
C ALA A 327 3.71 24.55 6.74
N VAL A 328 4.82 25.25 6.41
CA VAL A 328 5.16 25.59 5.04
C VAL A 328 6.61 25.20 4.76
N GLU A 329 6.82 24.34 3.77
CA GLU A 329 8.14 23.78 3.42
C GLU A 329 8.87 23.17 4.63
N GLY A 330 8.13 22.48 5.50
CA GLY A 330 8.61 21.87 6.75
C GLY A 330 8.93 22.87 7.88
N GLY A 331 8.69 24.16 7.66
CA GLY A 331 8.88 25.23 8.64
C GLY A 331 7.57 25.75 9.24
N ALA A 332 7.67 26.72 10.15
CA ALA A 332 6.52 27.44 10.68
C ALA A 332 5.73 28.12 9.54
N TYR A 333 4.42 28.21 9.68
CA TYR A 333 3.61 29.04 8.80
C TYR A 333 3.91 30.52 9.13
N GLU A 334 4.52 31.24 8.19
CA GLU A 334 4.87 32.65 8.35
C GLU A 334 4.43 33.46 7.14
N SER A 335 3.41 34.29 7.35
CA SER A 335 2.89 35.24 6.36
C SER A 335 3.15 36.70 6.77
N GLY A 336 2.70 37.65 5.95
CA GLY A 336 2.74 39.07 6.30
C GLY A 336 1.80 39.47 7.45
N HIS A 337 0.97 38.55 7.96
CA HIS A 337 -0.08 38.84 8.93
C HIS A 337 -0.07 37.90 10.15
N MET A 338 0.48 36.70 10.01
CA MET A 338 0.41 35.67 11.04
C MET A 338 1.70 34.83 11.06
N LEU A 339 2.07 34.39 12.27
CA LEU A 339 3.04 33.34 12.51
C LEU A 339 2.32 32.23 13.29
N LEU A 340 2.37 30.99 12.80
CA LEU A 340 1.96 29.80 13.53
C LEU A 340 3.18 28.92 13.70
N GLU A 341 3.59 28.71 14.95
CA GLU A 341 4.63 27.75 15.30
C GLU A 341 4.08 26.32 15.19
N GLN A 342 4.98 25.33 15.24
CA GLN A 342 4.62 23.92 15.06
C GLN A 342 3.61 23.40 16.10
N GLU A 343 3.57 24.02 17.27
CA GLU A 343 2.66 23.69 18.37
C GLU A 343 1.36 24.51 18.35
N ASP A 344 1.21 25.43 17.39
CA ASP A 344 -0.03 26.16 17.21
C ASP A 344 -1.03 25.33 16.42
N TYR A 345 -2.28 25.37 16.86
CA TYR A 345 -3.36 24.60 16.27
C TYR A 345 -4.52 25.49 15.86
N ILE A 346 -5.13 25.17 14.72
CA ILE A 346 -6.41 25.73 14.29
C ILE A 346 -7.48 24.66 14.50
N TRP A 347 -8.43 24.95 15.38
CA TRP A 347 -9.54 24.04 15.67
C TRP A 347 -10.58 24.10 14.56
N ALA A 348 -10.97 22.95 14.05
CA ALA A 348 -12.09 22.86 13.13
C ALA A 348 -13.39 23.24 13.85
N ARG A 349 -14.28 23.94 13.14
CA ARG A 349 -15.60 24.27 13.67
C ARG A 349 -16.40 22.98 13.81
N THR A 350 -17.14 22.86 14.92
CA THR A 350 -18.14 21.81 15.08
C THR A 350 -19.36 22.17 14.22
N GLU A 351 -19.87 21.21 13.46
CA GLU A 351 -21.12 21.37 12.69
C GLU A 351 -22.32 21.73 13.58
#